data_AF-A0A369XNG3-F1
#
_entry.id   AF-A0A369XNG3-F1
#
_cell.length_a   1.000
_cell.length_b   1.000
_cell.length_c   1.000
_cell.angle_alpha   90.00
_cell.angle_beta   90.00
_cell.angle_gamma   90.00
#
_symmetry.space_group_name_H-M   'P 1'
#
loop_
_entity.id
_entity.type
_entity.pdbx_description
1 polymer ?
#
loop_
_entity_poly.entity_id
_entity_poly.type
_entity_poly.pdbx_seq_one_letter_code
_entity_poly.pdbx_strand_id
1 'polypeptide(L)' 'MNPRQLNRLLEREGCTYREILDEARCALALRLMCLTDLSLGQIATVLDYASVSAFTTAANMHDSR' A
#
# COMPACT_ATOMS: atom_id res chain seq x y z
N MET A 1 -7.10 21.48 -0.68
CA MET A 1 -7.21 20.51 -1.80
C MET A 1 -8.30 19.50 -1.45
N ASN A 2 -9.34 19.35 -2.26
CA ASN A 2 -10.47 18.45 -1.98
C ASN A 2 -10.23 17.08 -2.63
N PRO A 3 -10.52 15.93 -1.99
CA PRO A 3 -10.38 14.59 -2.56
C PRO A 3 -10.88 14.44 -4.01
N ARG A 4 -11.97 15.10 -4.40
CA ARG A 4 -12.44 15.09 -5.80
C ARG A 4 -11.45 15.71 -6.79
N GLN A 5 -10.80 16.80 -6.40
CA GLN A 5 -9.83 17.49 -7.24
C GLN A 5 -8.55 16.66 -7.37
N LEU A 6 -8.13 16.00 -6.29
CA LEU A 6 -7.00 15.08 -6.31
C LEU A 6 -7.28 13.87 -7.20
N ASN A 7 -8.43 13.19 -7.03
CA ASN A 7 -8.79 12.04 -7.88
C ASN A 7 -8.82 12.40 -9.36
N ARG A 8 -9.41 13.55 -9.74
CA ARG A 8 -9.43 13.99 -11.14
C ARG A 8 -8.02 14.26 -11.69
N LEU A 9 -7.09 14.74 -10.86
CA LEU A 9 -5.69 14.91 -11.27
C LEU A 9 -5.01 13.56 -11.47
N LEU A 10 -5.21 12.63 -10.54
CA LEU A 10 -4.67 11.27 -10.64
C LEU A 10 -5.22 10.54 -11.89
N GLU A 11 -6.52 10.63 -12.14
CA GLU A 11 -7.16 10.06 -13.34
C GLU A 11 -6.57 10.62 -14.63
N ARG A 12 -6.22 11.92 -14.67
CA ARG A 12 -5.53 12.53 -15.82
C ARG A 12 -4.13 11.98 -16.04
N GLU A 13 -3.44 11.59 -14.96
CA GLU A 13 -2.14 10.92 -14.99
C GLU A 13 -2.27 9.40 -15.22
N GLY A 14 -3.49 8.88 -15.37
CA GLY A 14 -3.74 7.45 -15.59
C GLY A 14 -3.57 6.59 -14.34
N CYS A 15 -3.51 7.20 -13.15
CA CYS A 15 -3.38 6.52 -11.88
C CYS A 15 -4.59 6.78 -10.97
N THR A 16 -4.76 5.95 -9.96
CA THR A 16 -5.76 6.13 -8.91
C THR A 16 -5.08 6.35 -7.56
N TYR A 17 -5.78 7.01 -6.66
CA TYR A 17 -5.29 7.18 -5.28
C TYR A 17 -4.97 5.83 -4.63
N ARG A 18 -5.77 4.81 -4.93
CA ARG A 18 -5.58 3.47 -4.37
C ARG A 18 -4.30 2.80 -4.86
N GLU A 19 -3.97 2.94 -6.15
CA GLU A 19 -2.72 2.40 -6.70
C GLU A 19 -1.49 3.02 -6.05
N ILE A 20 -1.47 4.36 -5.94
CA ILE A 20 -0.37 5.08 -5.31
C ILE A 20 -0.25 4.71 -3.83
N LEU A 21 -1.39 4.59 -3.15
CA LEU A 21 -1.41 4.21 -1.74
C LEU A 21 -0.88 2.78 -1.54
N ASP A 22 -1.28 1.84 -2.39
CA ASP A 22 -0.85 0.45 -2.32
C ASP A 22 0.65 0.33 -2.66
N GLU A 23 1.15 1.07 -3.64
CA GLU A 23 2.58 1.14 -3.96
C GLU A 23 3.41 1.70 -2.78
N ALA A 24 2.96 2.81 -2.19
CA ALA A 24 3.61 3.41 -1.03
C ALA A 24 3.63 2.45 0.17
N ARG A 25 2.53 1.72 0.41
CA ARG A 25 2.45 0.70 1.47
C ARG A 25 3.37 -0.49 1.18
N CYS A 26 3.43 -0.98 -0.05
CA CYS A 26 4.33 -2.07 -0.43
C CYS A 26 5.80 -1.67 -0.25
N ALA A 27 6.19 -0.47 -0.72
CA ALA A 27 7.55 0.03 -0.55
C ALA A 27 7.93 0.16 0.94
N LEU A 28 7.02 0.65 1.78
CA LEU A 28 7.23 0.73 3.23
C LEU A 28 7.31 -0.66 3.85
N ALA A 29 6.45 -1.61 3.45
CA ALA A 29 6.48 -2.99 3.92
C ALA A 29 7.83 -3.65 3.64
N LEU A 30 8.32 -3.55 2.40
CA LEU A 30 9.63 -4.08 2.00
C LEU A 30 10.75 -3.47 2.85
N ARG A 31 10.70 -2.16 3.08
CA ARG A 31 11.70 -1.47 3.89
C ARG A 31 11.68 -1.94 5.35
N LEU A 32 10.50 -2.17 5.93
CA LEU A 32 10.37 -2.73 7.27
C LEU A 32 10.92 -4.17 7.32
N MET A 33 10.59 -5.01 6.34
CA MET A 33 11.11 -6.38 6.26
C MET A 33 12.64 -6.45 6.14
N CYS A 34 13.25 -5.51 5.41
CA CYS A 34 14.70 -5.50 5.20
C CYS A 34 15.47 -4.84 6.35
N LEU A 35 14.90 -3.84 7.01
CA LEU A 35 15.60 -3.02 8.01
C LEU A 35 15.24 -3.35 9.45
N THR A 36 14.27 -4.23 9.69
CA THR A 36 13.81 -4.59 11.02
C THR A 36 13.53 -6.08 11.13
N ASP A 37 13.66 -6.64 12.33
CA ASP A 37 13.29 -8.04 12.65
C ASP A 37 11.79 -8.19 12.96
N LEU A 38 10.94 -7.30 12.44
CA LEU A 38 9.50 -7.37 12.67
C LEU A 38 8.91 -8.56 11.92
N SER A 39 8.04 -9.30 12.61
CA SER A 39 7.22 -10.33 11.96
C SER A 39 6.21 -9.70 10.99
N LEU A 40 5.76 -10.48 10.00
CA LEU A 40 4.71 -10.04 9.05
C LEU A 40 3.44 -9.56 9.76
N GLY A 41 3.09 -10.16 10.91
CA GLY A 41 2.00 -9.70 11.78
C GLY A 41 2.18 -8.27 12.27
N GLN A 42 3.36 -7.97 12.80
CA GLN A 42 3.69 -6.64 13.29
C GLN A 42 3.77 -5.62 12.16
N ILE A 43 4.33 -5.99 11.01
CA ILE A 43 4.39 -5.12 9.83
C ILE A 43 2.98 -4.80 9.34
N ALA A 44 2.07 -5.77 9.28
CA ALA A 44 0.68 -5.55 8.92
C ALA A 44 0.00 -4.55 9.87
N THR A 45 0.23 -4.67 11.19
CA THR A 45 -0.28 -3.71 12.18
C THR A 45 0.32 -2.32 12.01
N VAL A 46 1.64 -2.20 11.76
CA VAL A 46 2.33 -0.91 11.53
C VAL A 46 1.77 -0.21 10.28
N LEU A 47 1.38 -0.97 9.27
CA LEU A 47 0.78 -0.47 8.03
C LEU A 47 -0.74 -0.28 8.10
N ASP A 48 -1.34 -0.47 9.29
CA ASP A 48 -2.77 -0.34 9.56
C ASP A 48 -3.66 -1.31 8.76
N TYR A 49 -3.13 -2.50 8.46
CA TYR A 49 -3.94 -3.60 7.93
C TYR A 49 -4.67 -4.33 9.05
N ALA A 50 -5.95 -4.66 8.80
CA ALA A 50 -6.78 -5.41 9.75
C ALA A 50 -6.26 -6.82 10.07
N SER A 51 -5.46 -7.41 9.17
CA SER A 51 -4.83 -8.72 9.38
C SER A 51 -3.67 -8.94 8.41
N VAL A 52 -2.83 -9.94 8.70
CA VAL A 52 -1.78 -10.40 7.76
C VAL A 52 -2.38 -10.83 6.42
N SER A 53 -3.52 -11.51 6.42
CA SER A 53 -4.18 -11.94 5.18
C SER A 53 -4.61 -10.76 4.31
N ALA A 54 -5.10 -9.67 4.93
CA ALA A 54 -5.45 -8.44 4.21
C ALA A 54 -4.21 -7.78 3.58
N PHE A 55 -3.09 -7.77 4.31
CA PHE A 55 -1.80 -7.33 3.80
C PHE A 55 -1.33 -8.17 2.61
N THR A 56 -1.29 -9.51 2.73
CA THR A 56 -0.83 -10.41 1.66
C THR A 56 -1.71 -10.29 0.41
N THR A 57 -3.03 -10.13 0.57
CA THR A 57 -3.96 -9.95 -0.56
C THR A 57 -3.67 -8.65 -1.31
N ALA A 58 -3.41 -7.55 -0.59
CA ALA A 58 -3.06 -6.28 -1.20
C ALA A 58 -1.70 -6.36 -1.93
N ALA A 59 -0.70 -7.01 -1.33
CA ALA A 59 0.62 -7.18 -1.94
C ALA A 59 0.55 -8.02 -3.24
N ASN A 60 -0.21 -9.12 -3.25
CA ASN A 60 -0.37 -9.96 -4.44
C ASN A 60 -1.12 -9.25 -5.58
N MET A 61 -2.06 -8.35 -5.25
CA MET A 61 -2.80 -7.60 -6.25
C MET A 61 -1.93 -6.55 -6.96
N HIS A 62 -0.82 -6.12 -6.35
CA HIS A 62 0.14 -5.21 -6.97
C HIS A 62 1.05 -5.91 -7.97
N ASP A 63 1.45 -7.17 -7.72
CA ASP A 63 2.38 -7.94 -8.58
C ASP A 63 1.75 -8.46 -9.89
N SER A 64 0.42 -8.31 -10.05
CA SER A 64 -0.33 -8.82 -11.22
C SER A 64 -0.58 -7.78 -12.33
N ARG A 65 0.20 -6.69 -12.39
CA ARG A 65 0.09 -5.62 -13.40
C ARG A 65 1.37 -5.43 -14.19
#